data_AF-A0ABD0NND9-F1
#
_entry.id   AF-A0ABD0NND9-F1
#
_cell.length_a   1.000
_cell.length_b   1.000
_cell.length_c   1.000
_cell.angle_alpha   90.00
_cell.angle_beta   90.00
_cell.angle_gamma   90.00
#
_symmetry.space_group_name_H-M   'P 1'
#
loop_
_entity.id
_entity.type
_entity.pdbx_description
1 polymer ?
#
loop_
_entity_poly.entity_id
_entity_poly.type
_entity_poly.pdbx_seq_one_letter_code
_entity_poly.pdbx_strand_id
1 'polypeptide(L)' 'SIHMRFEKEVEVKGIPAYRFTPPRAVLASGKNNPENEGFCLTKKCLDDGVLDVS' A
#
# COMPACT_ATOMS: atom_id res chain seq x y z
N SER A 1 2.35 -9.66 1.50
CA SER A 1 2.64 -9.11 0.16
C SER A 1 1.79 -7.87 -0.06
N ILE A 2 2.14 -7.00 -1.02
CA ILE A 2 1.38 -5.78 -1.33
C ILE A 2 0.88 -5.80 -2.78
N HIS A 3 -0.04 -4.90 -3.12
CA HIS A 3 -0.59 -4.76 -4.47
C HIS A 3 -0.46 -3.31 -4.96
N MET A 4 -0.56 -3.15 -6.28
CA MET A 4 -0.49 -1.85 -6.96
C MET A 4 -1.74 -1.67 -7.83
N ARG A 5 -2.14 -0.43 -8.05
CA ARG A 5 -3.25 -0.07 -8.95
C ARG A 5 -2.74 0.77 -10.10
N PHE A 6 -3.34 0.59 -11.28
CA PHE A 6 -3.08 1.44 -12.42
C PHE A 6 -3.43 2.89 -12.07
N GLU A 7 -2.52 3.81 -12.39
CA GLU A 7 -2.73 5.25 -12.23
C GLU A 7 -2.98 5.90 -13.59
N LYS A 8 -2.06 5.69 -14.54
CA LYS A 8 -2.08 6.33 -15.86
C LYS A 8 -1.07 5.73 -16.82
N GLU A 9 -1.25 6.02 -18.10
CA GLU A 9 -0.23 5.84 -19.12
C GLU A 9 0.86 6.91 -19.00
N VAL A 10 2.11 6.54 -19.30
CA VAL A 10 3.27 7.41 -19.28
C VAL A 10 4.22 7.04 -20.43
N GLU A 11 5.09 7.97 -20.79
CA GLU A 11 6.21 7.70 -21.70
C GLU A 11 7.53 7.81 -20.92
N VAL A 12 8.40 6.81 -21.04
CA VAL A 12 9.72 6.79 -20.39
C VAL A 12 10.76 6.53 -21.46
N LYS A 13 11.60 7.53 -21.74
CA LYS A 13 12.64 7.46 -22.79
C LYS A 13 12.08 7.08 -24.16
N GLY A 14 10.89 7.59 -24.53
CA GLY A 14 10.23 7.27 -25.81
C GLY A 14 9.43 5.96 -25.81
N ILE A 15 9.37 5.22 -24.70
CA ILE A 15 8.66 3.95 -24.61
C ILE A 15 7.34 4.15 -23.84
N PRO A 16 6.18 3.80 -24.43
CA PRO A 16 4.90 3.86 -23.73
C PRO A 16 4.83 2.77 -22.64
N ALA A 17 4.35 3.16 -21.47
CA ALA A 17 4.27 2.30 -20.30
C ALA A 17 3.06 2.65 -19.41
N TYR A 18 2.73 1.75 -18.49
CA TYR A 18 1.70 1.97 -17.48
C TYR A 18 2.32 2.26 -16.12
N ARG A 19 1.91 3.37 -15.50
CA ARG A 19 2.27 3.69 -14.13
C ARG A 19 1.30 3.01 -13.18
N PHE A 20 1.86 2.26 -12.23
CA PHE A 20 1.14 1.66 -11.12
C PHE A 20 1.61 2.28 -9.80
N THR A 21 0.70 2.51 -8.86
CA THR A 21 1.00 3.05 -7.51
C THR A 21 0.33 2.21 -6.41
N PRO A 22 0.93 2.14 -5.21
CA PRO A 22 0.31 1.47 -4.09
C PRO A 22 -0.86 2.34 -3.58
N PRO A 23 -2.09 1.80 -3.48
CA PRO A 23 -3.18 2.57 -2.90
C PRO A 23 -2.93 2.79 -1.40
N ARG A 24 -3.48 3.88 -0.84
CA ARG A 24 -3.38 4.19 0.60
C ARG A 24 -3.81 3.03 1.51
N ALA A 25 -4.75 2.21 1.04
CA ALA A 25 -5.23 1.03 1.74
C ALA A 25 -4.12 0.00 2.07
N VAL A 26 -3.01 -0.04 1.32
CA VAL A 26 -1.92 -1.00 1.54
C VAL A 26 -1.31 -0.87 2.93
N LEU A 27 -1.16 0.36 3.43
CA LEU A 27 -0.60 0.64 4.77
C LEU A 27 -1.56 1.42 5.66
N ALA A 28 -2.86 1.39 5.36
CA ALA A 28 -3.85 1.92 6.29
C ALA A 28 -3.80 1.08 7.59
N SER A 29 -3.94 1.74 8.74
CA SER A 29 -4.07 1.06 10.03
C SER A 29 -5.25 0.09 10.01
N GLY A 30 -5.24 -0.92 10.87
CA GLY A 30 -6.36 -1.86 11.02
C GLY A 30 -7.72 -1.16 11.25
N LYS A 31 -7.70 0.04 11.86
CA LYS A 31 -8.89 0.89 12.04
C LYS A 31 -9.47 1.38 10.70
N ASN A 32 -8.61 1.79 9.77
CA ASN A 32 -9.02 2.37 8.49
C ASN A 32 -9.09 1.33 7.35
N ASN A 33 -8.45 0.17 7.54
CA ASN A 33 -8.57 -1.01 6.70
C ASN A 33 -8.53 -2.29 7.56
N PRO A 34 -9.68 -2.88 7.93
CA PRO A 34 -9.75 -4.09 8.76
C PRO A 34 -9.01 -5.30 8.18
N GLU A 35 -8.82 -5.35 6.85
CA GLU A 35 -8.03 -6.41 6.21
C GLU A 35 -6.55 -6.39 6.65
N ASN A 36 -6.07 -5.25 7.17
CA ASN A 36 -4.69 -5.09 7.62
C ASN A 36 -4.47 -5.48 9.09
N GLU A 37 -5.51 -5.85 9.86
CA GLU A 37 -5.36 -6.23 11.26
C GLU A 37 -4.41 -7.42 11.47
N GLY A 38 -4.36 -8.35 10.51
CA GLY A 38 -3.46 -9.50 10.54
C GLY A 38 -1.97 -9.16 10.44
N PHE A 39 -1.62 -7.91 10.09
CA PHE A 39 -0.24 -7.44 10.03
C PHE A 39 0.23 -6.76 11.32
N CYS A 40 -0.65 -6.59 12.31
CA CYS A 40 -0.30 -5.98 13.59
C CYS A 40 0.36 -7.01 14.53
N LEU A 41 1.62 -6.75 14.94
CA LEU A 41 2.36 -7.65 15.83
C LEU A 41 1.79 -7.69 17.26
N THR A 42 1.13 -6.62 17.69
CA THR A 42 0.50 -6.51 19.00
C THR A 42 -0.99 -6.22 18.88
N LYS A 43 -1.71 -6.27 20.00
CA LYS A 43 -3.14 -5.92 20.06
C LYS A 43 -3.44 -4.46 19.65
N LYS A 44 -2.43 -3.58 19.64
CA LYS A 44 -2.58 -2.20 19.20
C LYS A 44 -1.78 -1.99 17.91
N CYS A 45 -2.50 -1.85 16.81
CA CYS A 45 -1.91 -1.47 15.53
C CYS A 45 -1.28 -0.07 15.62
N LEU A 46 -0.23 0.15 14.83
CA LEU A 46 0.31 1.47 14.56
C LEU A 46 -0.70 2.28 13.70
N ASP A 47 -0.45 3.59 13.61
CA ASP A 47 -1.22 4.49 12.75
C ASP A 47 -0.96 4.23 11.26
N ASP A 48 -1.72 4.90 10.39
CA ASP A 48 -1.61 4.75 8.94
C ASP A 48 -0.19 5.07 8.41
N GLY A 49 0.20 4.37 7.35
CA GLY A 49 1.40 4.63 6.56
C GLY A 49 2.66 3.91 7.03
N VAL A 50 2.57 3.11 8.10
CA VAL A 50 3.72 2.36 8.65
C VAL A 50 3.37 0.90 8.90
N LEU A 51 4.39 0.04 8.84
CA LEU A 51 4.32 -1.38 9.19
C LEU A 51 5.57 -1.74 9.99
N ASP A 52 5.38 -2.43 11.11
CA ASP A 52 6.48 -2.98 11.89
C ASP A 52 6.99 -4.29 11.25
N VAL A 53 8.30 -4.38 11.03
CA VAL A 53 8.98 -5.50 10.35
C VAL A 53 10.21 -6.00 11.12
N SER A 54 10.32 -5.63 12.40
CA SER A 54 11.43 -6.02 13.29
C SER A 54 11.50 -7.51 13.58
#